data_AF-A0A2Z5FVX2-F1
#
_entry.id   AF-A0A2Z5FVX2-F1
#
_cell.length_a   1.000
_cell.length_b   1.000
_cell.length_c   1.000
_cell.angle_alpha   90.00
_cell.angle_beta   90.00
_cell.angle_gamma   90.00
#
_symmetry.space_group_name_H-M   'P 1'
#
loop_
_entity.id
_entity.type
_entity.pdbx_description
1 polymer ?
#
loop_
_entity_poly.entity_id
_entity_poly.type
_entity_poly.pdbx_seq_one_letter_code
_entity_poly.pdbx_strand_id
1 'polypeptide(L)'
;MTSSSAVPVLTGVEARVLGALIEKEITTPDYYPLSMNALLNACNQKSNRDPVTEFDEDTVRQALHGLDDKGLAGAVRGFDSRVTKYEHRFSEAFNFGRREVAVLCVLLLRGPQTPGELRSRSDRLYSFDELSDVQATLQKLIDREPPLVRTLPRQPGTKEARSMHLFCGDTYVADFISSGAGSPSKAEEIDGSHRLQSLEEQVAALRQEVLDLRGRVDAMSKSQS
;
A
#
# COMPACT_ATOMS: atom_id res chain seq x y z
N MET A 1 -2.90 -29.86 16.59
CA MET A 1 -2.07 -28.65 16.72
C MET A 1 -2.30 -27.83 15.46
N THR A 2 -3.37 -27.04 15.45
CA THR A 2 -3.70 -26.19 14.30
C THR A 2 -2.80 -24.97 14.37
N SER A 3 -1.84 -24.92 13.45
CA SER A 3 -0.91 -23.80 13.28
C SER A 3 -1.68 -22.49 13.25
N SER A 4 -1.26 -21.56 14.10
CA SER A 4 -1.64 -20.15 14.01
C SER A 4 -1.30 -19.68 12.59
N SER A 5 -2.31 -19.54 11.74
CA SER A 5 -2.16 -19.00 10.39
C SER A 5 -1.92 -17.51 10.53
N ALA A 6 -0.67 -17.12 10.71
CA ALA A 6 -0.26 -15.72 10.69
C ALA A 6 -0.69 -15.09 9.36
N VAL A 7 -1.31 -13.91 9.42
CA VAL A 7 -1.62 -13.13 8.22
C VAL A 7 -0.31 -12.82 7.50
N PRO A 8 -0.18 -13.15 6.20
CA PRO A 8 1.04 -12.88 5.46
C PRO A 8 1.31 -11.38 5.43
N VAL A 9 2.54 -11.00 5.79
CA VAL A 9 2.96 -9.60 5.83
C VAL A 9 3.30 -9.13 4.41
N LEU A 10 2.68 -8.03 4.00
CA LEU A 10 2.85 -7.38 2.71
C LEU A 10 3.81 -6.20 2.83
N THR A 11 4.56 -5.96 1.77
CA THR A 11 5.21 -4.67 1.53
C THR A 11 4.18 -3.65 1.04
N GLY A 12 4.51 -2.36 1.11
CA GLY A 12 3.64 -1.30 0.57
C GLY A 12 3.36 -1.45 -0.93
N VAL A 13 4.32 -1.97 -1.71
CA VAL A 13 4.15 -2.22 -3.14
C VAL A 13 3.19 -3.39 -3.38
N GLU A 14 3.34 -4.48 -2.63
CA GLU A 14 2.41 -5.62 -2.71
C GLU A 14 0.99 -5.23 -2.31
N ALA A 15 0.83 -4.42 -1.25
CA ALA A 15 -0.46 -3.88 -0.85
C ALA A 15 -1.08 -3.02 -1.97
N ARG A 16 -0.28 -2.19 -2.65
CA ARG A 16 -0.73 -1.40 -3.80
C ARG A 16 -1.18 -2.26 -4.98
N VAL A 17 -0.38 -3.26 -5.34
CA VAL A 17 -0.67 -4.19 -6.44
C VAL A 17 -1.95 -4.98 -6.16
N LEU A 18 -2.07 -5.52 -4.95
CA LEU A 18 -3.25 -6.27 -4.51
C LEU A 18 -4.50 -5.39 -4.52
N GLY A 19 -4.43 -4.18 -3.94
CA GLY A 19 -5.53 -3.22 -3.95
C GLY A 19 -5.93 -2.81 -5.37
N ALA A 20 -4.99 -2.65 -6.30
CA ALA A 20 -5.27 -2.31 -7.68
C ALA A 20 -5.99 -3.45 -8.42
N LEU A 21 -5.60 -4.71 -8.20
CA LEU A 21 -6.30 -5.87 -8.75
C LEU A 21 -7.75 -5.94 -8.23
N ILE A 22 -7.95 -5.79 -6.92
CA ILE A 22 -9.28 -5.81 -6.28
C ILE A 22 -10.17 -4.69 -6.84
N GLU A 23 -9.64 -3.47 -6.91
CA GLU A 23 -10.39 -2.33 -7.44
C GLU A 23 -10.85 -2.58 -8.88
N LYS A 24 -9.97 -3.14 -9.72
CA LYS A 24 -10.25 -3.32 -11.15
C LYS A 24 -11.10 -4.55 -11.46
N GLU A 25 -11.05 -5.60 -10.64
CA GLU A 25 -12.03 -6.70 -10.69
C GLU A 25 -13.45 -6.14 -10.56
N ILE A 26 -13.68 -5.26 -9.59
CA ILE A 26 -15.02 -4.77 -9.25
C ILE A 26 -15.46 -3.62 -10.16
N THR A 27 -14.60 -2.64 -10.39
CA THR A 27 -14.99 -1.40 -11.10
C THR A 27 -14.85 -1.48 -12.62
N THR A 28 -14.06 -2.43 -13.13
CA THR A 28 -13.80 -2.58 -14.57
C THR A 28 -13.73 -4.08 -14.96
N PRO A 29 -14.80 -4.87 -14.71
CA PRO A 29 -14.77 -6.32 -14.90
C PRO A 29 -14.46 -6.73 -16.35
N ASP A 30 -14.89 -5.94 -17.33
CA ASP A 30 -14.63 -6.20 -18.77
C ASP A 30 -13.13 -6.22 -19.13
N TYR A 31 -12.29 -5.59 -18.31
CA TYR A 31 -10.84 -5.52 -18.51
C TYR A 31 -10.06 -6.46 -17.59
N TYR A 32 -10.74 -7.16 -16.68
CA TYR A 32 -10.17 -8.11 -15.74
C TYR A 32 -10.26 -9.54 -16.29
N PRO A 33 -9.23 -10.38 -16.14
CA PRO A 33 -7.94 -10.18 -15.44
C PRO A 33 -6.98 -9.23 -16.17
N LEU A 34 -6.14 -8.53 -15.39
CA LEU A 34 -5.29 -7.44 -15.91
C LEU A 34 -4.03 -7.97 -16.60
N SER A 35 -3.59 -7.32 -17.67
CA SER A 35 -2.22 -7.51 -18.17
C SER A 35 -1.22 -6.72 -17.31
N MET A 36 0.08 -7.00 -17.45
CA MET A 36 1.12 -6.26 -16.72
C MET A 36 1.01 -4.74 -16.91
N ASN A 37 0.87 -4.27 -18.15
CA ASN A 37 0.72 -2.83 -18.44
C ASN A 37 -0.52 -2.22 -17.80
N ALA A 38 -1.66 -2.94 -17.81
CA ALA A 38 -2.89 -2.45 -17.20
C ALA A 38 -2.75 -2.37 -15.67
N LEU A 39 -2.08 -3.34 -15.05
CA LEU A 39 -1.81 -3.35 -13.62
C LEU A 39 -0.83 -2.24 -13.21
N LEU A 40 0.25 -2.03 -13.97
CA LEU A 40 1.19 -0.93 -13.75
C LEU A 40 0.47 0.43 -13.77
N ASN A 41 -0.34 0.65 -14.80
CA ASN A 41 -1.16 1.85 -14.92
C ASN A 41 -2.16 2.01 -13.76
N ALA A 42 -2.73 0.91 -13.28
CA ALA A 42 -3.62 0.92 -12.12
C ALA A 42 -2.89 1.25 -10.81
N CYS A 43 -1.65 0.79 -10.62
CA CYS A 43 -0.85 1.09 -9.44
C CYS A 43 -0.48 2.58 -9.35
N ASN A 44 -0.18 3.20 -10.50
CA ASN A 44 0.32 4.57 -10.63
C ASN A 44 -0.78 5.61 -10.94
N GLN A 45 -2.06 5.30 -10.67
CA GLN A 45 -3.14 6.27 -10.88
C GLN A 45 -2.98 7.49 -9.96
N LYS A 46 -3.23 8.69 -10.49
CA LYS A 46 -3.20 9.94 -9.71
C LYS A 46 -4.40 10.09 -8.77
N SER A 47 -5.52 9.45 -9.11
CA SER A 47 -6.73 9.43 -8.28
C SER A 47 -6.83 8.11 -7.54
N ASN A 48 -7.53 8.12 -6.41
CA ASN A 48 -7.75 6.91 -5.60
C ASN A 48 -6.50 6.21 -5.08
N ARG A 49 -5.37 6.92 -5.03
CA ARG A 49 -4.11 6.46 -4.46
C ARG A 49 -3.61 7.46 -3.43
N ASP A 50 -3.16 6.94 -2.29
CA ASP A 50 -2.42 7.71 -1.30
C ASP A 50 -1.34 6.79 -0.68
N PRO A 51 -0.04 7.07 -0.90
CA PRO A 51 0.51 8.13 -1.75
C PRO A 51 0.35 7.82 -3.24
N VAL A 52 0.42 8.85 -4.09
CA VAL A 52 0.60 8.67 -5.55
C VAL A 52 2.01 8.09 -5.78
N THR A 53 2.12 7.11 -6.67
CA THR A 53 3.37 6.38 -6.94
C THR A 53 3.72 6.40 -8.43
N GLU A 54 4.99 6.16 -8.74
CA GLU A 54 5.52 6.00 -10.09
C GLU A 54 6.41 4.74 -10.13
N PHE A 55 5.79 3.57 -9.91
CA PHE A 55 6.51 2.30 -10.00
C PHE A 55 6.89 1.98 -11.44
N ASP A 56 7.97 1.23 -11.61
CA ASP A 56 8.33 0.59 -12.87
C ASP A 56 7.75 -0.83 -12.97
N GLU A 57 7.86 -1.44 -14.15
CA GLU A 57 7.33 -2.77 -14.42
C GLU A 57 7.99 -3.86 -13.57
N ASP A 58 9.31 -3.75 -13.33
CA ASP A 58 10.07 -4.74 -12.56
C ASP A 58 9.64 -4.76 -11.09
N THR A 59 9.41 -3.58 -10.51
CA THR A 59 8.87 -3.42 -9.14
C THR A 59 7.50 -4.09 -9.00
N VAL A 60 6.59 -3.85 -9.96
CA VAL A 60 5.26 -4.47 -9.94
C VAL A 60 5.33 -5.98 -10.17
N ARG A 61 6.24 -6.45 -11.04
CA ARG A 61 6.47 -7.88 -11.28
C ARG A 61 6.99 -8.59 -10.04
N GLN A 62 7.95 -7.99 -9.34
CA GLN A 62 8.49 -8.54 -8.10
C GLN A 62 7.40 -8.61 -7.01
N ALA A 63 6.55 -7.59 -6.90
CA ALA A 63 5.41 -7.60 -5.98
C ALA A 63 4.38 -8.69 -6.36
N LEU A 64 4.11 -8.91 -7.64
CA LEU A 64 3.26 -10.01 -8.09
C LEU A 64 3.83 -11.38 -7.71
N HIS A 65 5.14 -11.59 -7.84
CA HIS A 65 5.79 -12.82 -7.39
C HIS A 65 5.60 -13.05 -5.89
N GLY A 66 5.85 -12.02 -5.08
CA GLY A 66 5.64 -12.10 -3.63
C GLY A 66 4.18 -12.36 -3.24
N LEU A 67 3.22 -11.81 -3.98
CA LEU A 67 1.79 -12.08 -3.78
C LEU A 67 1.39 -13.50 -4.21
N ASP A 68 2.00 -14.08 -5.24
CA ASP A 68 1.72 -15.46 -5.68
C ASP A 68 2.29 -16.47 -4.69
N ASP A 69 3.49 -16.22 -4.16
CA ASP A 69 4.09 -17.01 -3.07
C ASP A 69 3.18 -17.00 -1.82
N LYS A 70 2.51 -15.88 -1.55
CA LYS A 70 1.54 -15.72 -0.45
C LYS A 70 0.14 -16.22 -0.79
N GLY A 71 -0.10 -16.67 -2.03
CA GLY A 71 -1.41 -17.13 -2.49
C GLY A 71 -2.48 -16.05 -2.63
N LEU A 72 -2.10 -14.77 -2.71
CA LEU A 72 -3.02 -13.62 -2.70
C LEU A 72 -3.31 -13.03 -4.08
N ALA A 73 -2.40 -13.20 -5.04
CA ALA A 73 -2.60 -12.83 -6.43
C ALA A 73 -1.63 -13.64 -7.31
N GLY A 74 -1.93 -13.82 -8.58
CA GLY A 74 -1.03 -14.55 -9.47
C GLY A 74 -1.50 -14.56 -10.91
N ALA A 75 -0.76 -15.25 -11.76
CA ALA A 75 -1.15 -15.44 -13.14
C ALA A 75 -2.39 -16.35 -13.23
N VAL A 76 -3.31 -16.01 -14.14
CA VAL A 76 -4.48 -16.85 -14.44
C VAL A 76 -4.01 -18.14 -15.12
N ARG A 77 -4.40 -19.29 -14.55
CA ARG A 77 -4.04 -20.61 -15.08
C ARG A 77 -5.01 -21.02 -16.20
N GLY A 78 -4.49 -21.59 -17.28
CA GLY A 78 -5.31 -22.14 -18.36
C GLY A 78 -5.94 -21.13 -19.30
N PHE A 79 -5.50 -19.87 -19.26
CA PHE A 79 -5.93 -18.84 -20.20
C PHE A 79 -5.14 -18.98 -21.52
N ASP A 80 -5.79 -19.39 -22.60
CA ASP A 80 -5.20 -19.60 -23.95
C ASP A 80 -4.93 -18.26 -24.67
N SER A 81 -4.31 -17.33 -23.97
CA SER A 81 -3.91 -16.02 -24.50
C SER A 81 -2.40 -15.93 -24.55
N ARG A 82 -1.88 -15.35 -25.63
CA ARG A 82 -0.45 -15.01 -25.78
C ARG A 82 0.05 -14.02 -24.72
N VAL A 83 -0.85 -13.33 -24.00
CA VAL A 83 -0.50 -12.34 -22.99
C VAL A 83 -0.90 -12.86 -21.61
N THR A 84 0.08 -13.00 -20.72
CA THR A 84 -0.15 -13.34 -19.31
C THR A 84 -1.05 -12.31 -18.64
N LYS A 85 -2.08 -12.81 -17.97
CA LYS A 85 -3.03 -12.00 -17.19
C LYS A 85 -2.92 -12.36 -15.72
N TYR A 86 -3.23 -11.40 -14.85
CA TYR A 86 -3.11 -11.51 -13.41
C TYR A 86 -4.44 -11.25 -12.72
N GLU A 87 -4.70 -12.04 -11.69
CA GLU A 87 -5.89 -12.00 -10.85
C GLU A 87 -5.51 -11.98 -9.36
N HIS A 88 -6.34 -11.39 -8.51
CA HIS A 88 -6.23 -11.58 -7.07
C HIS A 88 -7.05 -12.78 -6.61
N ARG A 89 -6.62 -13.38 -5.50
CA ARG A 89 -7.30 -14.46 -4.76
C ARG A 89 -7.71 -14.00 -3.36
N PHE A 90 -7.69 -12.69 -3.11
CA PHE A 90 -7.89 -12.08 -1.79
C PHE A 90 -9.20 -12.47 -1.11
N SER A 91 -10.31 -12.44 -1.85
CA SER A 91 -11.63 -12.81 -1.32
C SER A 91 -11.69 -14.26 -0.89
N GLU A 92 -11.11 -15.16 -1.69
CA GLU A 92 -11.08 -16.61 -1.42
C GLU A 92 -10.14 -16.95 -0.26
N ALA A 93 -8.94 -16.35 -0.24
CA ALA A 93 -7.91 -16.61 0.76
C ALA A 93 -8.38 -16.33 2.20
N PHE A 94 -9.28 -15.38 2.40
CA PHE A 94 -9.78 -14.99 3.72
C PHE A 94 -11.29 -15.16 3.91
N ASN A 95 -12.00 -15.69 2.90
CA ASN A 95 -13.45 -15.83 2.84
C ASN A 95 -14.18 -14.51 3.12
N PHE A 96 -13.85 -13.46 2.37
CA PHE A 96 -14.46 -12.14 2.52
C PHE A 96 -15.73 -12.00 1.67
N GLY A 97 -16.71 -11.27 2.21
CA GLY A 97 -17.83 -10.75 1.44
C GLY A 97 -17.49 -9.42 0.75
N ARG A 98 -18.41 -8.96 -0.11
CA ARG A 98 -18.22 -7.72 -0.90
C ARG A 98 -18.01 -6.48 -0.03
N ARG A 99 -18.63 -6.45 1.15
CA ARG A 99 -18.53 -5.34 2.12
C ARG A 99 -17.11 -5.24 2.67
N GLU A 100 -16.56 -6.36 3.13
CA GLU A 100 -15.20 -6.41 3.67
C GLU A 100 -14.16 -6.08 2.58
N VAL A 101 -14.31 -6.66 1.38
CA VAL A 101 -13.42 -6.40 0.24
C VAL A 101 -13.38 -4.92 -0.13
N ALA A 102 -14.54 -4.25 -0.17
CA ALA A 102 -14.61 -2.83 -0.51
C ALA A 102 -13.86 -1.95 0.51
N VAL A 103 -14.06 -2.18 1.81
CA VAL A 103 -13.37 -1.45 2.87
C VAL A 103 -11.86 -1.70 2.81
N LEU A 104 -11.44 -2.97 2.70
CA LEU A 104 -10.03 -3.34 2.66
C LEU A 104 -9.33 -2.80 1.42
N CYS A 105 -9.98 -2.82 0.25
CA CYS A 105 -9.46 -2.23 -0.98
C CYS A 105 -9.15 -0.74 -0.80
N VAL A 106 -10.05 0.03 -0.17
CA VAL A 106 -9.83 1.45 0.07
C VAL A 106 -8.67 1.67 1.04
N LEU A 107 -8.59 0.87 2.12
CA LEU A 107 -7.49 0.97 3.09
C LEU A 107 -6.13 0.60 2.47
N LEU A 108 -6.06 -0.43 1.63
CA LEU A 108 -4.84 -0.82 0.92
C LEU A 108 -4.34 0.26 -0.04
N LEU A 109 -5.26 0.98 -0.69
CA LEU A 109 -4.94 1.97 -1.72
C LEU A 109 -4.69 3.37 -1.18
N ARG A 110 -5.25 3.69 0.00
CA ARG A 110 -5.26 5.05 0.54
C ARG A 110 -4.86 5.16 2.02
N GLY A 111 -4.44 4.07 2.66
CA GLY A 111 -4.00 4.08 4.05
C GLY A 111 -5.15 4.35 5.05
N PRO A 112 -4.86 5.00 6.20
CA PRO A 112 -5.83 5.20 7.27
C PRO A 112 -6.99 6.13 6.87
N GLN A 113 -8.24 5.71 7.14
CA GLN A 113 -9.45 6.41 6.69
C GLN A 113 -10.51 6.48 7.79
N THR A 114 -11.32 7.55 7.84
CA THR A 114 -12.50 7.58 8.73
C THR A 114 -13.65 6.72 8.16
N PRO A 115 -14.62 6.28 8.98
CA PRO A 115 -15.80 5.57 8.48
C PRO A 115 -16.58 6.38 7.42
N GLY A 116 -16.66 7.71 7.56
CA GLY A 116 -17.31 8.58 6.59
C GLY A 116 -16.59 8.61 5.24
N GLU A 117 -15.25 8.68 5.27
CA GLU A 117 -14.43 8.59 4.07
C GLU A 117 -14.56 7.23 3.39
N LEU A 118 -14.55 6.14 4.16
CA LEU A 118 -14.72 4.79 3.64
C LEU A 118 -16.05 4.63 2.92
N ARG A 119 -17.17 5.10 3.52
CA ARG A 119 -18.50 5.05 2.89
C ARG A 119 -18.51 5.73 1.53
N SER A 120 -17.95 6.94 1.44
CA SER A 120 -17.94 7.70 0.19
C SER A 120 -16.98 7.11 -0.86
N ARG A 121 -15.79 6.66 -0.43
CA ARG A 121 -14.73 6.19 -1.34
C ARG A 121 -14.95 4.73 -1.79
N SER A 122 -15.76 3.95 -1.08
CA SER A 122 -16.10 2.58 -1.46
C SER A 122 -17.30 2.47 -2.37
N ASP A 123 -18.03 3.56 -2.68
CA ASP A 123 -19.35 3.51 -3.33
C ASP A 123 -19.36 2.73 -4.67
N ARG A 124 -18.30 2.88 -5.47
CA ARG A 124 -18.14 2.13 -6.73
C ARG A 124 -17.74 0.65 -6.55
N LEU A 125 -17.26 0.28 -5.36
CA LEU A 125 -16.89 -1.09 -5.00
C LEU A 125 -18.07 -1.82 -4.35
N TYR A 126 -18.69 -1.17 -3.37
CA TYR A 126 -19.86 -1.60 -2.64
C TYR A 126 -20.55 -0.36 -2.05
N SER A 127 -21.83 -0.18 -2.35
CA SER A 127 -22.62 0.92 -1.80
C SER A 127 -23.17 0.53 -0.42
N PHE A 128 -22.80 1.31 0.59
CA PHE A 128 -23.29 1.15 1.96
C PHE A 128 -24.48 2.08 2.21
N ASP A 129 -25.59 1.52 2.65
CA ASP A 129 -26.82 2.27 2.92
C ASP A 129 -26.57 3.31 4.02
N GLU A 130 -26.00 2.87 5.15
CA GLU A 130 -25.75 3.72 6.31
C GLU A 130 -24.27 3.75 6.73
N LEU A 131 -23.90 4.76 7.53
CA LEU A 131 -22.57 4.83 8.16
C LEU A 131 -22.37 3.70 9.18
N SER A 132 -23.45 3.28 9.84
CA SER A 132 -23.50 2.15 10.77
C SER A 132 -23.05 0.84 10.12
N ASP A 133 -23.38 0.62 8.84
CA ASP A 133 -22.96 -0.58 8.09
C ASP A 133 -21.44 -0.64 7.88
N VAL A 134 -20.81 0.52 7.61
CA VAL A 134 -19.35 0.62 7.49
C VAL A 134 -18.69 0.34 8.83
N GLN A 135 -19.22 0.94 9.91
CA GLN A 135 -18.71 0.71 11.26
C GLN A 135 -18.85 -0.76 11.68
N ALA A 136 -19.98 -1.40 11.39
CA ALA A 136 -20.19 -2.83 11.65
C ALA A 136 -19.22 -3.70 10.84
N THR A 137 -18.93 -3.33 9.59
CA THR A 137 -17.95 -4.03 8.74
C THR A 137 -16.53 -3.90 9.29
N LEU A 138 -16.13 -2.70 9.73
CA LEU A 138 -14.85 -2.46 10.40
C LEU A 138 -14.74 -3.24 11.70
N GLN A 139 -15.80 -3.23 12.53
CA GLN A 139 -15.82 -3.97 13.79
C GLN A 139 -15.66 -5.46 13.56
N LYS A 140 -16.35 -6.03 12.56
CA LYS A 140 -16.14 -7.43 12.16
C LYS A 140 -14.70 -7.72 11.76
N LEU A 141 -14.02 -6.83 11.05
CA LEU A 141 -12.61 -6.99 10.64
C LEU A 141 -11.62 -6.84 11.81
N ILE A 142 -11.96 -6.02 12.80
CA ILE A 142 -11.22 -5.85 14.05
C ILE A 142 -11.36 -7.10 14.93
N ASP A 143 -12.57 -7.67 15.02
CA ASP A 143 -12.88 -8.80 15.89
C ASP A 143 -12.44 -10.16 15.31
N ARG A 144 -11.82 -10.18 14.12
CA ARG A 144 -11.25 -11.42 13.57
C ARG A 144 -10.05 -11.87 14.39
N GLU A 145 -9.79 -13.18 14.35
CA GLU A 145 -8.58 -13.78 14.89
C GLU A 145 -7.76 -14.42 13.76
N PRO A 146 -6.60 -13.85 13.38
CA PRO A 146 -6.05 -12.56 13.83
C PRO A 146 -6.79 -11.33 13.28
N PRO A 147 -6.68 -10.16 13.93
CA PRO A 147 -7.32 -8.93 13.48
C PRO A 147 -6.74 -8.47 12.14
N LEU A 148 -7.59 -7.92 11.28
CA LEU A 148 -7.18 -7.45 9.95
C LEU A 148 -7.21 -5.93 9.79
N VAL A 149 -7.90 -5.26 10.71
CA VAL A 149 -8.02 -3.81 10.77
C VAL A 149 -7.82 -3.38 12.23
N ARG A 150 -7.30 -2.17 12.43
CA ARG A 150 -7.18 -1.51 13.73
C ARG A 150 -7.70 -0.08 13.64
N THR A 151 -8.44 0.34 14.66
CA THR A 151 -8.74 1.76 14.87
C THR A 151 -7.53 2.46 15.48
N LEU A 152 -7.07 3.53 14.82
CA LEU A 152 -5.94 4.33 15.27
C LEU A 152 -6.38 5.36 16.33
N PRO A 153 -5.46 5.80 17.20
CA PRO A 153 -5.70 6.93 18.09
C PRO A 153 -6.19 8.16 17.30
N ARG A 154 -7.10 8.91 17.91
CA ARG A 154 -7.62 10.14 17.30
C ARG A 154 -6.49 11.17 17.22
N GLN A 155 -6.38 11.84 16.08
CA GLN A 155 -5.50 12.98 15.95
C GLN A 155 -6.06 14.17 16.74
N PRO A 156 -5.20 15.01 17.33
CA PRO A 156 -5.63 16.25 17.97
C PRO A 156 -6.50 17.08 17.01
N GLY A 157 -7.68 17.51 17.45
CA GLY A 157 -8.59 18.33 16.66
C GLY A 157 -9.58 17.56 15.76
N THR A 158 -9.46 16.24 15.60
CA THR A 158 -10.44 15.45 14.82
C THR A 158 -11.51 14.81 15.71
N LYS A 159 -12.77 14.83 15.25
CA LYS A 159 -13.90 14.18 15.94
C LYS A 159 -13.95 12.66 15.72
N GLU A 160 -13.49 12.21 14.56
CA GLU A 160 -13.55 10.80 14.15
C GLU A 160 -12.17 10.12 14.20
N ALA A 161 -12.15 8.85 14.61
CA ALA A 161 -10.96 8.01 14.54
C ALA A 161 -10.82 7.40 13.13
N ARG A 162 -9.58 7.15 12.72
CA ARG A 162 -9.27 6.47 11.46
C ARG A 162 -9.04 4.98 11.69
N SER A 163 -9.37 4.16 10.71
CA SER A 163 -9.05 2.73 10.70
C SER A 163 -7.97 2.44 9.68
N MET A 164 -7.10 1.47 9.97
CA MET A 164 -6.00 1.05 9.10
C MET A 164 -5.95 -0.48 9.01
N HIS A 165 -5.61 -1.00 7.82
CA HIS A 165 -5.44 -2.44 7.63
C HIS A 165 -4.13 -2.94 8.28
N LEU A 166 -4.06 -4.22 8.61
CA LEU A 166 -2.90 -4.84 9.29
C LEU A 166 -2.04 -5.72 8.37
N PHE A 167 -2.39 -5.85 7.09
CA PHE A 167 -1.65 -6.67 6.13
C PHE A 167 -0.17 -6.27 5.93
N CYS A 168 0.23 -5.03 6.22
CA CYS A 168 1.64 -4.62 6.14
C CYS A 168 2.41 -4.77 7.47
N GLY A 169 1.80 -5.40 8.48
CA GLY A 169 2.38 -5.58 9.80
C GLY A 169 2.26 -4.35 10.72
N ASP A 170 2.55 -4.55 11.99
CA ASP A 170 2.37 -3.54 13.04
C ASP A 170 3.32 -2.34 12.93
N THR A 171 4.54 -2.55 12.44
CA THR A 171 5.53 -1.48 12.26
C THR A 171 5.06 -0.45 11.25
N TYR A 172 4.45 -0.91 10.15
CA TYR A 172 3.87 -0.03 9.14
C TYR A 172 2.74 0.84 9.70
N VAL A 173 1.92 0.28 10.59
CA VAL A 173 0.87 1.04 11.27
C VAL A 173 1.46 2.06 12.25
N ALA A 174 2.52 1.69 12.96
CA ALA A 174 3.22 2.59 13.87
C ALA A 174 3.81 3.80 13.11
N ASP A 175 4.37 3.59 11.92
CA ASP A 175 4.88 4.67 11.08
C ASP A 175 3.79 5.70 10.74
N PHE A 176 2.56 5.25 10.40
CA PHE A 176 1.43 6.15 10.18
C PHE A 176 1.00 6.94 11.43
N ILE A 177 1.07 6.31 12.61
CA ILE A 177 0.77 6.98 13.88
C ILE A 177 1.83 8.04 14.19
N SER A 178 3.10 7.70 14.03
CA SER A 178 4.25 8.60 14.30
C SER A 178 4.37 9.73 13.28
N SER A 179 3.96 9.52 12.03
CA SER A 179 4.07 10.53 10.97
C SER A 179 3.00 11.62 11.03
N GLY A 180 2.00 11.53 11.92
CA GLY A 180 0.98 12.56 12.11
C GLY A 180 0.12 12.89 10.88
N ALA A 181 0.26 12.14 9.78
CA ALA A 181 -0.14 12.58 8.46
C ALA A 181 -1.66 12.73 8.33
N GLY A 182 -2.10 13.99 8.33
CA GLY A 182 -3.45 14.42 8.01
C GLY A 182 -3.38 15.83 7.46
N SER A 183 -3.13 15.96 6.16
CA SER A 183 -2.95 17.21 5.39
C SER A 183 -1.85 18.15 5.92
N PRO A 184 -0.90 18.58 5.07
CA PRO A 184 0.15 19.49 5.53
C PRO A 184 -0.49 20.79 6.01
N SER A 185 -0.37 21.08 7.30
CA SER A 185 -0.55 22.44 7.75
C SER A 185 0.59 23.27 7.15
N LYS A 186 0.37 24.57 6.93
CA LYS A 186 1.37 25.50 6.40
C LYS A 186 2.68 25.55 7.21
N ALA A 187 2.69 25.02 8.44
CA ALA A 187 3.87 24.86 9.27
C ALA A 187 4.69 23.60 8.92
N GLU A 188 4.05 22.53 8.43
CA GLU A 188 4.71 21.29 8.01
C GLU A 188 5.32 21.39 6.61
N GLU A 189 4.79 22.22 5.72
CA GLU A 189 5.47 22.54 4.44
C GLU A 189 6.81 23.27 4.69
N ILE A 190 6.87 24.10 5.73
CA ILE A 190 8.10 24.81 6.13
C ILE A 190 9.09 23.81 6.74
N ASP A 191 8.64 22.94 7.64
CA ASP A 191 9.50 21.90 8.25
C ASP A 191 9.98 20.84 7.23
N GLY A 192 9.10 20.43 6.31
CA GLY A 192 9.43 19.54 5.20
C GLY A 192 10.44 20.15 4.22
N SER A 193 10.32 21.45 3.93
CA SER A 193 11.31 22.19 3.13
C SER A 193 12.66 22.29 3.85
N HIS A 194 12.66 22.54 5.16
CA HIS A 194 13.90 22.58 5.95
C HIS A 194 14.58 21.21 6.05
N ARG A 195 13.80 20.14 6.20
CA ARG A 195 14.31 18.77 6.23
C ARG A 195 14.83 18.33 4.87
N LEU A 196 14.16 18.70 3.78
CA LEU A 196 14.62 18.45 2.41
C LEU A 196 15.94 19.17 2.14
N GLN A 197 16.04 20.45 2.50
CA GLN A 197 17.27 21.23 2.35
C GLN A 197 18.43 20.65 3.16
N SER A 198 18.18 20.23 4.41
CA SER A 198 19.20 19.58 5.24
C SER A 198 19.65 18.23 4.66
N LEU A 199 18.74 17.46 4.08
CA LEU A 199 19.07 16.20 3.40
C LEU A 199 19.85 16.44 2.11
N GLU A 200 19.50 17.46 1.33
CA GLU A 200 20.25 17.86 0.13
C GLU A 200 21.68 18.28 0.46
N GLU A 201 21.87 19.06 1.53
CA GLU A 201 23.19 19.45 2.03
C GLU A 201 24.00 18.23 2.51
N GLN A 202 23.38 17.30 3.24
CA GLN A 202 24.02 16.06 3.67
C GLN A 202 24.41 15.16 2.50
N VAL A 203 23.56 15.04 1.48
CA VAL A 203 23.85 14.29 0.25
C VAL A 203 24.99 14.95 -0.53
N ALA A 204 25.03 16.28 -0.60
CA ALA A 204 26.13 16.99 -1.23
C ALA A 204 27.46 16.78 -0.49
N ALA A 205 27.45 16.84 0.84
CA ALA A 205 28.63 16.58 1.67
C ALA A 205 29.14 15.15 1.52
N LEU A 206 28.25 14.15 1.59
CA LEU A 206 28.60 12.74 1.41
C LEU A 206 29.14 12.47 0.00
N ARG A 207 28.61 13.11 -1.04
CA ARG A 207 29.14 12.98 -2.40
C ARG A 207 30.57 13.53 -2.51
N GLN A 208 30.87 14.65 -1.85
CA GLN A 208 32.22 15.19 -1.80
C GLN A 208 33.18 14.27 -1.06
N GLU A 209 32.77 13.71 0.08
CA GLU A 209 33.58 12.76 0.84
C GLU A 209 33.87 11.49 0.03
N VAL A 210 32.87 10.96 -0.69
CA VAL A 210 33.08 9.82 -1.60
C VAL A 210 34.06 10.14 -2.73
N LEU A 211 34.04 11.36 -3.27
CA LEU A 211 35.00 11.79 -4.29
C LEU A 211 36.42 11.89 -3.73
N ASP A 212 36.60 12.46 -2.53
CA ASP A 212 37.90 12.54 -1.86
C ASP A 212 38.47 11.15 -1.56
N LEU A 213 37.64 10.26 -0.99
CA LEU A 213 38.04 8.89 -0.69
C LEU A 213 38.44 8.11 -1.95
N ARG A 214 37.70 8.27 -3.06
CA ARG A 214 38.07 7.66 -4.35
C ARG A 214 39.42 8.18 -4.86
N GLY A 215 39.65 9.49 -4.78
CA GLY A 215 40.94 10.09 -5.17
C GLY A 215 42.11 9.56 -4.34
N ARG A 216 41.91 9.36 -3.03
CA ARG A 216 42.93 8.80 -2.12
C ARG A 216 43.22 7.33 -2.42
N VAL A 217 42.20 6.53 -2.74
CA VAL A 217 42.37 5.14 -3.17
C VAL A 217 43.14 5.05 -4.49
N ASP A 218 42.84 5.92 -5.46
CA ASP A 218 43.56 5.98 -6.74
C ASP A 218 45.02 6.44 -6.60
N ALA A 219 45.31 7.31 -5.63
CA ALA A 219 46.68 7.72 -5.32
C ALA A 219 47.47 6.59 -4.63
N MET A 220 46.84 5.85 -3.71
CA MET A 220 47.46 4.69 -3.06
C MET A 220 47.74 3.55 -4.03
N SER A 221 46.83 3.29 -4.98
CA SER A 221 47.02 2.23 -5.99
C SER A 221 48.16 2.55 -6.97
N LYS A 222 48.37 3.83 -7.30
CA LYS A 222 49.49 4.29 -8.15
C LYS A 222 50.84 4.31 -7.42
N SER A 223 50.85 4.46 -6.09
CA SER A 223 52.10 4.44 -5.30
C SER A 223 52.60 3.02 -5.00
N GLN A 224 51.82 1.97 -5.29
CA GLN A 224 52.18 0.57 -5.09
C GLN A 224 52.49 -0.19 -6.40
N SER A 225 52.47 0.50 -7.55
CA SER A 225 53.03 0.03 -8.83
C SER A 225 54.38 0.70 -9.08
#